data_AF-A0A3B5QPZ0-F1
#
_entry.id   AF-A0A3B5QPZ0-F1
#
_cell.length_a   1.000
_cell.length_b   1.000
_cell.length_c   1.000
_cell.angle_alpha   90.00
_cell.angle_beta   90.00
_cell.angle_gamma   90.00
#
_symmetry.space_group_name_H-M   'P 1'
#
loop_
_entity.id
_entity.type
_entity.pdbx_description
1 polymer ?
#
loop_
_entity_poly.entity_id
_entity_poly.type
_entity_poly.pdbx_seq_one_letter_code
_entity_poly.pdbx_strand_id
1 'polypeptide(L)'
;MKAKKGFFVVGLLYRNLTMSVSALFLLGSLCLAMTAQGQQCSKPTSRQNMHLKDEYILKDTFEDGSTVVFVCDVGYTSAGGSGSIKCTAGIWSPVQLTCERKSCGSLGEVTNGQVSYPEGVQFGDKALITCNIGHILVGKSEIKCEIQGWSARLPTCEVVKCLQPSSIANGTFVALKEDYAYRDVVEYSCNKGYTLNGLRQLICEENEKFKPSPPSCVWVECKDPVIPNAEYIDGSRPPHRHMATVIYNCKPGYKMIGQNTLTCNISSQWYPRIPECISNGNVVVGGLLGGLVSITVMFVQNYWM
;
A
#
# COMPACT_ATOMS: atom_id res chain seq x y z
N MET A 1 -40.23 121.98 74.61
CA MET A 1 -40.25 121.14 75.84
C MET A 1 -39.95 119.69 75.44
N LYS A 2 -39.34 118.93 76.37
CA LYS A 2 -38.62 117.65 76.21
C LYS A 2 -39.33 116.50 75.46
N ALA A 3 -38.49 115.65 74.81
CA ALA A 3 -38.34 114.18 74.99
C ALA A 3 -38.57 113.24 73.77
N LYS A 4 -37.51 112.47 73.40
CA LYS A 4 -37.34 110.99 73.20
C LYS A 4 -38.48 110.19 72.52
N LYS A 5 -38.32 109.15 71.66
CA LYS A 5 -37.28 108.14 71.31
C LYS A 5 -37.77 107.41 70.02
N GLY A 6 -36.87 106.87 69.18
CA GLY A 6 -37.17 106.31 67.85
C GLY A 6 -37.57 104.83 67.75
N PHE A 7 -37.84 104.38 66.51
CA PHE A 7 -37.91 102.96 66.13
C PHE A 7 -37.55 102.72 64.64
N PHE A 8 -36.96 101.55 64.42
CA PHE A 8 -36.21 101.02 63.29
C PHE A 8 -37.05 100.58 62.07
N VAL A 9 -36.55 100.91 60.87
CA VAL A 9 -36.32 100.06 59.68
C VAL A 9 -37.22 98.83 59.47
N VAL A 10 -38.21 98.93 58.57
CA VAL A 10 -38.79 97.80 57.83
C VAL A 10 -39.11 98.28 56.41
N GLY A 11 -38.43 97.76 55.38
CA GLY A 11 -38.79 98.11 54.00
C GLY A 11 -37.83 97.78 52.85
N LEU A 12 -36.67 97.15 53.09
CA LEU A 12 -35.68 96.89 52.02
C LEU A 12 -35.19 95.43 51.90
N LEU A 13 -35.90 94.46 52.51
CA LEU A 13 -35.51 93.03 52.46
C LEU A 13 -36.34 92.14 51.53
N TYR A 14 -37.34 92.68 50.80
CA TYR A 14 -38.26 91.86 50.00
C TYR A 14 -37.91 91.71 48.51
N ARG A 15 -36.78 92.27 48.04
CA ARG A 15 -36.42 92.25 46.61
C ARG A 15 -35.19 91.38 46.25
N ASN A 16 -34.45 90.88 47.24
CA ASN A 16 -33.25 90.07 47.04
C ASN A 16 -33.42 88.58 47.35
N LEU A 17 -34.57 88.13 47.89
CA LEU A 17 -34.82 86.69 48.11
C LEU A 17 -35.34 85.96 46.87
N THR A 18 -35.99 86.64 45.91
CA THR A 18 -36.55 86.02 44.71
C THR A 18 -35.50 85.78 43.60
N MET A 19 -34.39 86.52 43.60
CA MET A 19 -33.27 86.32 42.68
C MET A 19 -32.30 85.20 43.08
N SER A 20 -32.33 84.75 44.33
CA SER A 20 -31.46 83.65 44.81
C SER A 20 -32.10 82.28 44.57
N VAL A 21 -33.42 82.15 44.79
CA VAL A 21 -34.13 80.87 44.63
C VAL A 21 -34.23 80.49 43.15
N SER A 22 -34.46 81.46 42.26
CA SER A 22 -34.52 81.22 40.80
C SER A 22 -33.16 80.83 40.20
N ALA A 23 -32.06 81.34 40.75
CA ALA A 23 -30.71 80.96 40.34
C ALA A 23 -30.29 79.58 40.87
N LEU A 24 -30.77 79.19 42.05
CA LEU A 24 -30.57 77.84 42.59
C LEU A 24 -31.41 76.77 41.86
N PHE A 25 -32.60 77.11 41.37
CA PHE A 25 -33.37 76.20 40.51
C PHE A 25 -32.78 76.07 39.10
N LEU A 26 -32.17 77.13 38.54
CA LEU A 26 -31.49 77.06 37.25
C LEU A 26 -30.09 76.41 37.31
N LEU A 27 -29.42 76.45 38.47
CA LEU A 27 -28.18 75.69 38.72
C LEU A 27 -28.44 74.25 39.19
N GLY A 28 -29.62 73.96 39.76
CA GLY A 28 -30.05 72.60 40.13
C GLY A 28 -30.61 71.78 38.97
N SER A 29 -31.04 72.43 37.87
CA SER A 29 -31.56 71.75 36.67
C SER A 29 -30.48 71.40 35.63
N LEU A 30 -29.20 71.75 35.86
CA LEU A 30 -28.12 71.49 34.91
C LEU A 30 -27.31 70.19 35.19
N CYS A 31 -27.75 69.34 36.12
CA CYS A 31 -27.02 68.11 36.51
C CYS A 31 -27.81 66.80 36.34
N LEU A 32 -28.84 66.73 35.50
CA LEU A 32 -29.52 65.46 35.17
C LEU A 32 -29.73 65.29 33.66
N ALA A 33 -28.65 65.46 32.91
CA ALA A 33 -28.48 64.74 31.66
C ALA A 33 -27.06 64.19 31.66
N MET A 34 -26.78 63.27 32.60
CA MET A 34 -25.80 62.24 32.26
C MET A 34 -26.42 61.49 31.10
N THR A 35 -26.01 61.85 29.88
CA THR A 35 -26.17 60.98 28.74
C THR A 35 -25.66 59.64 29.21
N ALA A 36 -26.54 58.65 29.31
CA ALA A 36 -26.09 57.27 29.33
C ALA A 36 -25.39 57.10 27.98
N GLN A 37 -24.10 57.44 27.92
CA GLN A 37 -23.27 57.18 26.77
C GLN A 37 -23.20 55.66 26.74
N GLY A 38 -24.13 55.04 26.02
CA GLY A 38 -24.16 53.60 25.84
C GLY A 38 -22.78 53.18 25.40
N GLN A 39 -22.04 52.54 26.30
CA GLN A 39 -20.62 52.31 26.12
C GLN A 39 -20.52 51.32 24.94
N GLN A 40 -19.88 51.76 23.85
CA GLN A 40 -19.79 50.97 22.62
C GLN A 40 -18.90 49.75 22.85
N CYS A 41 -19.23 48.64 22.20
CA CYS A 41 -18.39 47.46 22.22
C CYS A 41 -17.39 47.48 21.06
N SER A 42 -16.16 47.03 21.31
CA SER A 42 -15.19 46.73 20.25
C SER A 42 -15.55 45.41 19.54
N LYS A 43 -15.00 45.19 18.35
CA LYS A 43 -15.16 43.93 17.62
C LYS A 43 -14.81 42.71 18.48
N PRO A 44 -15.72 41.75 18.65
CA PRO A 44 -15.42 40.52 19.36
C PRO A 44 -14.28 39.76 18.68
N THR A 45 -13.40 39.17 19.47
CA THR A 45 -12.34 38.29 18.95
C THR A 45 -12.90 36.93 18.53
N SER A 46 -12.30 36.35 17.49
CA SER A 46 -12.58 34.96 17.09
C SER A 46 -12.29 34.01 18.25
N ARG A 47 -13.05 32.92 18.36
CA ARG A 47 -12.81 31.85 19.33
C ARG A 47 -12.43 30.55 18.62
N GLN A 48 -12.11 29.50 19.39
CA GLN A 48 -11.68 28.23 18.83
C GLN A 48 -12.76 27.63 17.92
N ASN A 49 -12.39 27.35 16.67
CA ASN A 49 -13.24 26.73 15.66
C ASN A 49 -14.50 27.52 15.26
N MET A 50 -14.53 28.84 15.50
CA MET A 50 -15.62 29.73 15.08
C MET A 50 -15.12 31.14 14.74
N HIS A 51 -15.78 31.77 13.77
CA HIS A 51 -15.52 33.13 13.33
C HIS A 51 -16.78 33.99 13.35
N LEU A 52 -16.56 35.31 13.40
CA LEU A 52 -17.64 36.28 13.25
C LEU A 52 -18.16 36.19 11.82
N LYS A 53 -19.49 36.13 11.64
CA LYS A 53 -20.10 36.07 10.31
C LYS A 53 -19.63 37.24 9.44
N ASP A 54 -19.45 36.97 8.14
CA ASP A 54 -18.77 37.87 7.19
C ASP A 54 -19.30 39.32 7.18
N GLU A 55 -20.60 39.48 7.42
CA GLU A 55 -21.30 40.78 7.49
C GLU A 55 -20.77 41.73 8.59
N TYR A 56 -20.02 41.21 9.57
CA TYR A 56 -19.46 41.97 10.68
C TYR A 56 -17.93 42.12 10.59
N ILE A 57 -17.26 41.52 9.59
CA ILE A 57 -15.79 41.48 9.53
C ILE A 57 -15.17 42.87 9.36
N LEU A 58 -15.84 43.78 8.65
CA LEU A 58 -15.32 45.13 8.38
C LEU A 58 -15.65 46.15 9.49
N LYS A 59 -16.36 45.74 10.54
CA LYS A 59 -16.78 46.64 11.64
C LYS A 59 -15.86 46.48 12.85
N ASP A 60 -15.32 47.60 13.32
CA ASP A 60 -14.44 47.63 14.50
C ASP A 60 -15.18 48.02 15.80
N THR A 61 -16.34 48.69 15.70
CA THR A 61 -17.15 49.14 16.83
C THR A 61 -18.65 48.86 16.64
N PHE A 62 -19.36 48.65 17.75
CA PHE A 62 -20.77 48.26 17.80
C PHE A 62 -21.52 49.07 18.87
N GLU A 63 -22.71 49.57 18.54
CA GLU A 63 -23.55 50.32 19.46
C GLU A 63 -24.14 49.43 20.56
N ASP A 64 -24.48 50.03 21.70
CA ASP A 64 -25.17 49.33 22.79
C ASP A 64 -26.47 48.67 22.30
N GLY A 65 -26.72 47.43 22.73
CA GLY A 65 -27.84 46.64 22.26
C GLY A 65 -27.62 45.90 20.93
N SER A 66 -26.53 46.19 20.20
CA SER A 66 -26.17 45.47 18.96
C SER A 66 -25.98 43.99 19.23
N THR A 67 -26.41 43.17 18.27
CA THR A 67 -26.25 41.71 18.31
C THR A 67 -25.42 41.26 17.12
N VAL A 68 -24.44 40.40 17.37
CA VAL A 68 -23.60 39.80 16.33
C VAL A 68 -23.59 38.28 16.48
N VAL A 69 -23.29 37.58 15.39
CA VAL A 69 -23.40 36.13 15.32
C VAL A 69 -22.05 35.51 14.97
N PHE A 70 -21.63 34.55 15.80
CA PHE A 70 -20.57 33.61 15.49
C PHE A 70 -21.11 32.42 14.70
N VAL A 71 -20.32 31.96 13.74
CA VAL A 71 -20.55 30.75 12.94
C VAL A 71 -19.33 29.84 13.06
N CYS A 72 -19.52 28.53 12.94
CA CYS A 72 -18.42 27.58 13.00
C CYS A 72 -17.47 27.73 11.81
N ASP A 73 -16.18 27.50 12.04
CA ASP A 73 -15.15 27.52 11.01
C ASP A 73 -15.38 26.41 9.97
N VAL A 74 -14.75 26.58 8.81
CA VAL A 74 -14.77 25.56 7.74
C VAL A 74 -14.26 24.22 8.30
N GLY A 75 -15.06 23.16 8.11
CA GLY A 75 -14.78 21.83 8.65
C GLY A 75 -15.38 21.56 10.03
N TYR A 76 -16.12 22.51 10.60
CA TYR A 76 -16.82 22.38 11.88
C TYR A 76 -18.34 22.56 11.72
N THR A 77 -19.10 21.99 12.65
CA THR A 77 -20.55 22.06 12.73
C THR A 77 -20.99 22.44 14.15
N SER A 78 -22.18 23.03 14.29
CA SER A 78 -22.74 23.37 15.60
C SER A 78 -23.11 22.10 16.36
N ALA A 79 -22.52 21.93 17.54
CA ALA A 79 -22.85 20.87 18.50
C ALA A 79 -23.88 21.32 19.55
N GLY A 80 -24.26 22.61 19.54
CA GLY A 80 -25.26 23.18 20.43
C GLY A 80 -25.01 24.65 20.78
N GLY A 81 -26.00 25.26 21.43
CA GLY A 81 -25.94 26.64 21.91
C GLY A 81 -26.19 27.70 20.82
N SER A 82 -26.23 28.97 21.23
CA SER A 82 -26.42 30.12 20.34
C SER A 82 -25.10 30.84 20.06
N GLY A 83 -24.82 31.11 18.79
CA GLY A 83 -23.70 31.95 18.35
C GLY A 83 -23.97 33.45 18.50
N SER A 84 -25.19 33.82 18.87
CA SER A 84 -25.62 35.21 19.01
C SER A 84 -25.14 35.80 20.34
N ILE A 85 -24.38 36.89 20.28
CA ILE A 85 -23.97 37.67 21.46
C ILE A 85 -24.46 39.11 21.35
N LYS A 86 -24.76 39.73 22.50
CA LYS A 86 -25.32 41.08 22.59
C LYS A 86 -24.36 42.00 23.32
N CYS A 87 -24.17 43.21 22.79
CA CYS A 87 -23.44 44.29 23.45
C CYS A 87 -24.34 44.91 24.51
N THR A 88 -23.87 45.00 25.75
CA THR A 88 -24.58 45.67 26.86
C THR A 88 -23.56 46.44 27.69
N ALA A 89 -23.68 47.77 27.72
CA ALA A 89 -22.80 48.68 28.43
C ALA A 89 -21.30 48.41 28.18
N GLY A 90 -20.91 48.21 26.92
CA GLY A 90 -19.52 48.01 26.49
C GLY A 90 -19.00 46.58 26.67
N ILE A 91 -19.84 45.64 27.12
CA ILE A 91 -19.48 44.25 27.37
C ILE A 91 -20.33 43.34 26.50
N TRP A 92 -19.68 42.37 25.85
CA TRP A 92 -20.37 41.31 25.11
C TRP A 92 -20.87 40.21 26.03
N SER A 93 -22.09 39.76 25.81
CA SER A 93 -22.59 38.53 26.45
C SER A 93 -21.72 37.32 26.06
N PRO A 94 -21.62 36.28 26.91
CA PRO A 94 -20.89 35.06 26.58
C PRO A 94 -21.47 34.37 25.33
N VAL A 95 -20.60 33.86 24.47
CA VAL A 95 -21.00 32.99 23.35
C VAL A 95 -21.26 31.58 23.88
N GLN A 96 -22.39 30.98 23.51
CA GLN A 96 -22.78 29.63 23.95
C GLN A 96 -22.59 28.58 22.84
N LEU A 97 -22.33 29.00 21.61
CA LEU A 97 -22.11 28.12 20.47
C LEU A 97 -20.91 27.21 20.73
N THR A 98 -21.14 25.91 20.57
CA THR A 98 -20.08 24.89 20.57
C THR A 98 -19.92 24.36 19.15
N CYS A 99 -18.67 24.31 18.67
CA CYS A 99 -18.34 23.86 17.31
C CYS A 99 -17.46 22.62 17.36
N GLU A 100 -17.91 21.55 16.71
CA GLU A 100 -17.22 20.25 16.62
C GLU A 100 -16.83 19.95 15.18
N ARG A 101 -15.78 19.14 14.99
CA ARG A 101 -15.34 18.77 13.65
C ARG A 101 -16.43 17.97 12.93
N LYS A 102 -16.68 18.33 11.68
CA LYS A 102 -17.66 17.65 10.83
C LYS A 102 -17.22 16.21 10.59
N SER A 103 -18.12 15.26 10.81
CA SER A 103 -17.90 13.86 10.40
C SER A 103 -18.39 13.63 8.97
N CYS A 104 -17.65 12.83 8.20
CA CYS A 104 -18.07 12.39 6.87
C CYS A 104 -18.90 11.11 6.88
N GLY A 105 -19.09 10.49 8.05
CA GLY A 105 -19.76 9.19 8.17
C GLY A 105 -18.95 8.05 7.55
N SER A 106 -19.56 6.86 7.49
CA SER A 106 -18.93 5.68 6.90
C SER A 106 -18.85 5.80 5.38
N LEU A 107 -17.71 5.42 4.80
CA LEU A 107 -17.52 5.39 3.34
C LEU A 107 -18.12 4.12 2.70
N GLY A 108 -18.51 3.14 3.52
CA GLY A 108 -19.00 1.83 3.07
C GLY A 108 -17.86 0.82 2.82
N GLU A 109 -18.20 -0.28 2.15
CA GLU A 109 -17.27 -1.36 1.84
C GLU A 109 -16.96 -1.42 0.34
N VAL A 110 -15.75 -1.88 0.00
CA VAL A 110 -15.33 -2.13 -1.40
C VAL A 110 -15.32 -3.64 -1.64
N THR A 111 -16.06 -4.11 -2.64
CA THR A 111 -16.00 -5.52 -3.04
C THR A 111 -14.58 -5.88 -3.50
N ASN A 112 -14.05 -7.00 -3.02
CA ASN A 112 -12.68 -7.44 -3.28
C ASN A 112 -11.60 -6.42 -2.87
N GLY A 113 -11.87 -5.61 -1.84
CA GLY A 113 -10.90 -4.71 -1.25
C GLY A 113 -11.22 -4.39 0.20
N GLN A 114 -10.42 -3.49 0.76
CA GLN A 114 -10.52 -3.00 2.12
C GLN A 114 -10.43 -1.47 2.12
N VAL A 115 -11.23 -0.85 2.97
CA VAL A 115 -11.18 0.58 3.26
C VAL A 115 -10.63 0.76 4.66
N SER A 116 -9.60 1.60 4.82
CA SER A 116 -8.93 1.86 6.08
C SER A 116 -8.94 3.36 6.39
N TYR A 117 -9.54 3.74 7.53
CA TYR A 117 -9.54 5.09 8.08
C TYR A 117 -9.68 5.04 9.62
N PRO A 118 -9.30 6.11 10.33
CA PRO A 118 -9.47 6.19 11.79
C PRO A 118 -10.92 6.06 12.23
N GLU A 119 -11.15 5.46 13.40
CA GLU A 119 -12.48 5.45 14.03
C GLU A 119 -12.93 6.89 14.33
N GLY A 120 -14.19 7.21 14.01
CA GLY A 120 -14.72 8.56 14.21
C GLY A 120 -14.20 9.59 13.18
N VAL A 121 -14.10 9.20 11.91
CA VAL A 121 -13.58 10.03 10.82
C VAL A 121 -14.19 11.44 10.76
N GLN A 122 -13.31 12.44 10.67
CA GLN A 122 -13.61 13.86 10.70
C GLN A 122 -12.98 14.62 9.54
N PHE A 123 -13.42 15.86 9.35
CA PHE A 123 -12.90 16.77 8.34
C PHE A 123 -11.36 16.81 8.35
N GLY A 124 -10.76 16.58 7.19
CA GLY A 124 -9.32 16.52 7.00
C GLY A 124 -8.74 15.10 6.95
N ASP A 125 -9.43 14.12 7.53
CA ASP A 125 -8.99 12.72 7.54
C ASP A 125 -9.02 12.08 6.16
N LYS A 126 -8.29 10.97 6.02
CA LYS A 126 -8.11 10.25 4.77
C LYS A 126 -8.49 8.79 4.95
N ALA A 127 -9.20 8.25 3.97
CA ALA A 127 -9.43 6.84 3.78
C ALA A 127 -8.47 6.30 2.71
N LEU A 128 -7.81 5.19 3.03
CA LEU A 128 -6.97 4.43 2.12
C LEU A 128 -7.73 3.20 1.64
N ILE A 129 -7.73 2.96 0.33
CA ILE A 129 -8.36 1.80 -0.31
C ILE A 129 -7.25 0.88 -0.79
N THR A 130 -7.37 -0.40 -0.44
CA THR A 130 -6.44 -1.46 -0.84
C THR A 130 -7.24 -2.61 -1.42
N CYS A 131 -6.92 -3.05 -2.64
CA CYS A 131 -7.58 -4.20 -3.23
C CYS A 131 -6.98 -5.51 -2.69
N ASN A 132 -7.81 -6.54 -2.64
CA ASN A 132 -7.38 -7.89 -2.28
C ASN A 132 -6.45 -8.46 -3.35
N ILE A 133 -5.66 -9.48 -2.98
CA ILE A 133 -4.77 -10.19 -3.91
C ILE A 133 -5.57 -10.67 -5.13
N GLY A 134 -4.99 -10.50 -6.32
CA GLY A 134 -5.62 -10.84 -7.59
C GLY A 134 -6.59 -9.78 -8.12
N HIS A 135 -6.64 -8.59 -7.50
CA HIS A 135 -7.45 -7.46 -7.96
C HIS A 135 -6.63 -6.18 -8.09
N ILE A 136 -6.96 -5.37 -9.09
CA ILE A 136 -6.36 -4.07 -9.40
C ILE A 136 -7.30 -2.93 -9.03
N LEU A 137 -6.74 -1.87 -8.49
CA LEU A 137 -7.49 -0.67 -8.12
C LEU A 137 -7.77 0.20 -9.34
N VAL A 138 -9.05 0.37 -9.67
CA VAL A 138 -9.51 1.30 -10.69
C VAL A 138 -10.08 2.55 -10.03
N GLY A 139 -9.28 3.61 -10.01
CA GLY A 139 -9.62 4.90 -9.41
C GLY A 139 -8.56 5.41 -8.43
N LYS A 140 -8.97 6.24 -7.47
CA LYS A 140 -8.08 6.80 -6.45
C LYS A 140 -7.94 5.83 -5.27
N SER A 141 -6.72 5.65 -4.78
CA SER A 141 -6.43 4.89 -3.56
C SER A 141 -6.68 5.69 -2.28
N GLU A 142 -6.78 7.01 -2.37
CA GLU A 142 -6.99 7.90 -1.24
C GLU A 142 -8.22 8.77 -1.46
N ILE A 143 -9.11 8.80 -0.47
CA ILE A 143 -10.32 9.64 -0.44
C ILE A 143 -10.28 10.47 0.84
N LYS A 144 -10.56 11.77 0.75
CA LYS A 144 -10.44 12.72 1.87
C LYS A 144 -11.80 13.15 2.38
N CYS A 145 -11.93 13.32 3.69
CA CYS A 145 -13.11 13.95 4.29
C CYS A 145 -13.02 15.48 4.13
N GLU A 146 -13.86 16.04 3.26
CA GLU A 146 -13.91 17.45 2.89
C GLU A 146 -15.20 18.13 3.38
N ILE A 147 -15.39 19.41 3.01
CA ILE A 147 -16.49 20.25 3.51
C ILE A 147 -17.86 19.66 3.13
N GLN A 148 -17.97 19.03 1.96
CA GLN A 148 -19.22 18.43 1.46
C GLN A 148 -19.36 16.94 1.82
N GLY A 149 -18.43 16.37 2.59
CA GLY A 149 -18.34 14.93 2.82
C GLY A 149 -17.10 14.34 2.16
N TRP A 150 -17.13 13.06 1.83
CA TRP A 150 -16.02 12.39 1.15
C TRP A 150 -15.76 12.97 -0.24
N SER A 151 -14.48 13.22 -0.55
CA SER A 151 -14.04 13.90 -1.79
C SER A 151 -14.26 13.10 -3.07
N ALA A 152 -14.54 11.81 -2.95
CA ALA A 152 -14.85 10.91 -4.04
C ALA A 152 -15.72 9.74 -3.55
N ARG A 153 -16.35 9.06 -4.50
CA ARG A 153 -16.99 7.75 -4.25
C ARG A 153 -15.94 6.65 -4.18
N LEU A 154 -16.32 5.53 -3.58
CA LEU A 154 -15.46 4.34 -3.54
C LEU A 154 -15.01 3.90 -4.95
N PRO A 155 -13.73 3.58 -5.13
CA PRO A 155 -13.21 3.02 -6.38
C PRO A 155 -13.62 1.55 -6.53
N THR A 156 -13.30 0.95 -7.68
CA THR A 156 -13.59 -0.47 -7.95
C THR A 156 -12.30 -1.29 -7.90
N CYS A 157 -12.36 -2.48 -7.28
CA CYS A 157 -11.30 -3.48 -7.36
C CYS A 157 -11.68 -4.52 -8.41
N GLU A 158 -11.10 -4.39 -9.60
CA GLU A 158 -11.35 -5.31 -10.72
C GLU A 158 -10.40 -6.50 -10.67
N VAL A 159 -10.85 -7.67 -11.09
CA VAL A 159 -9.98 -8.87 -11.13
C VAL A 159 -8.82 -8.66 -12.11
N VAL A 160 -7.61 -9.10 -11.73
CA VAL A 160 -6.46 -9.13 -12.64
C VAL A 160 -6.78 -10.02 -13.83
N LYS A 161 -6.43 -9.56 -15.02
CA LYS A 161 -6.63 -10.27 -16.28
C LYS A 161 -5.31 -10.41 -17.03
N CYS A 162 -4.91 -11.63 -17.31
CA CYS A 162 -3.80 -11.91 -18.20
C CYS A 162 -4.28 -11.96 -19.64
N LEU A 163 -3.47 -11.40 -20.54
CA LEU A 163 -3.66 -11.58 -21.97
C LEU A 163 -3.35 -13.02 -22.38
N GLN A 164 -3.95 -13.44 -23.49
CA GLN A 164 -3.70 -14.76 -24.06
C GLN A 164 -2.19 -15.05 -24.18
N PRO A 165 -1.70 -16.19 -23.66
CA PRO A 165 -0.29 -16.52 -23.70
C PRO A 165 0.15 -16.89 -25.12
N SER A 166 1.46 -16.73 -25.39
CA SER A 166 2.02 -16.95 -26.71
C SER A 166 1.83 -18.39 -27.21
N SER A 167 1.48 -18.54 -28.48
CA SER A 167 1.50 -19.85 -29.15
C SER A 167 2.94 -20.38 -29.24
N ILE A 168 3.09 -21.71 -29.19
CA ILE A 168 4.38 -22.38 -29.32
C ILE A 168 4.44 -23.20 -30.61
N ALA A 169 5.62 -23.31 -31.22
CA ALA A 169 5.80 -24.13 -32.42
C ALA A 169 5.60 -25.62 -32.08
N ASN A 170 4.93 -26.35 -32.97
CA ASN A 170 4.63 -27.78 -32.81
C ASN A 170 3.88 -28.12 -31.51
N GLY A 171 3.05 -27.20 -31.02
CA GLY A 171 2.20 -27.42 -29.87
C GLY A 171 0.98 -26.50 -29.88
N THR A 172 0.07 -26.74 -28.96
CA THR A 172 -1.17 -26.00 -28.75
C THR A 172 -1.45 -25.88 -27.26
N PHE A 173 -2.37 -25.01 -26.87
CA PHE A 173 -2.87 -24.96 -25.49
C PHE A 173 -4.39 -24.91 -25.47
N VAL A 174 -4.97 -25.41 -24.37
CA VAL A 174 -6.42 -25.48 -24.17
C VAL A 174 -6.95 -24.16 -23.58
N ALA A 175 -8.22 -23.86 -23.84
CA ALA A 175 -8.98 -22.73 -23.31
C ALA A 175 -8.63 -21.36 -23.88
N LEU A 176 -8.63 -21.22 -25.22
CA LEU A 176 -8.49 -19.93 -25.92
C LEU A 176 -9.61 -18.95 -25.54
N LYS A 177 -9.32 -18.08 -24.56
CA LYS A 177 -10.11 -16.91 -24.18
C LYS A 177 -9.39 -15.62 -24.61
N GLU A 178 -10.14 -14.54 -24.77
CA GLU A 178 -9.57 -13.20 -24.97
C GLU A 178 -8.77 -12.74 -23.73
N ASP A 179 -9.31 -13.02 -22.55
CA ASP A 179 -8.74 -12.71 -21.24
C ASP A 179 -8.85 -13.89 -20.24
N TYR A 180 -7.89 -13.96 -19.32
CA TYR A 180 -7.80 -15.01 -18.29
C TYR A 180 -7.76 -14.35 -16.92
N ALA A 181 -8.67 -14.72 -16.03
CA ALA A 181 -8.72 -14.15 -14.68
C ALA A 181 -7.54 -14.62 -13.83
N TYR A 182 -7.25 -13.90 -12.74
CA TYR A 182 -6.27 -14.31 -11.74
C TYR A 182 -6.45 -15.79 -11.35
N ARG A 183 -5.34 -16.54 -11.37
CA ARG A 183 -5.27 -18.00 -11.16
C ARG A 183 -5.95 -18.89 -12.20
N ASP A 184 -6.46 -18.34 -13.30
CA ASP A 184 -6.79 -19.18 -14.47
C ASP A 184 -5.52 -19.91 -14.94
N VAL A 185 -5.72 -21.16 -15.33
CA VAL A 185 -4.65 -22.06 -15.78
C VAL A 185 -4.83 -22.37 -17.24
N VAL A 186 -3.75 -22.25 -18.01
CA VAL A 186 -3.67 -22.79 -19.37
C VAL A 186 -2.74 -24.00 -19.39
N GLU A 187 -3.10 -24.99 -20.21
CA GLU A 187 -2.35 -26.22 -20.35
C GLU A 187 -1.84 -26.39 -21.77
N TYR A 188 -0.52 -26.51 -21.92
CA TYR A 188 0.14 -26.74 -23.19
C TYR A 188 0.31 -28.23 -23.49
N SER A 189 0.18 -28.56 -24.77
CA SER A 189 0.40 -29.88 -25.33
C SER A 189 1.24 -29.78 -26.59
N CYS A 190 2.07 -30.80 -26.83
CA CYS A 190 2.84 -30.88 -28.07
C CYS A 190 2.10 -31.71 -29.12
N ASN A 191 2.33 -31.36 -30.37
CA ASN A 191 1.86 -32.13 -31.52
C ASN A 191 2.47 -33.54 -31.49
N LYS A 192 1.80 -34.48 -32.18
CA LYS A 192 2.22 -35.87 -32.23
C LYS A 192 3.70 -36.00 -32.63
N GLY A 193 4.48 -36.71 -31.80
CA GLY A 193 5.91 -36.98 -32.03
C GLY A 193 6.86 -35.98 -31.37
N TYR A 194 6.37 -34.87 -30.83
CA TYR A 194 7.17 -33.90 -30.09
C TYR A 194 7.09 -34.13 -28.57
N THR A 195 8.17 -33.80 -27.89
CA THR A 195 8.29 -33.88 -26.43
C THR A 195 8.20 -32.47 -25.83
N LEU A 196 7.43 -32.33 -24.76
CA LEU A 196 7.32 -31.08 -24.02
C LEU A 196 8.58 -30.84 -23.17
N ASN A 197 9.24 -29.71 -23.39
CA ASN A 197 10.37 -29.22 -22.62
C ASN A 197 9.97 -27.98 -21.81
N GLY A 198 9.82 -28.17 -20.49
CA GLY A 198 9.37 -27.15 -19.55
C GLY A 198 8.09 -27.57 -18.82
N LEU A 199 7.47 -26.62 -18.11
CA LEU A 199 6.24 -26.86 -17.37
C LEU A 199 5.03 -26.76 -18.31
N ARG A 200 4.13 -27.73 -18.14
CA ARG A 200 2.90 -27.90 -18.93
C ARG A 200 1.83 -26.85 -18.65
N GLN A 201 1.77 -26.38 -17.40
CA GLN A 201 0.74 -25.47 -16.94
C GLN A 201 1.32 -24.09 -16.67
N LEU A 202 0.60 -23.07 -17.10
CA LEU A 202 0.87 -21.69 -16.80
C LEU A 202 -0.32 -21.11 -16.05
N ILE A 203 -0.04 -20.30 -15.04
CA ILE A 203 -1.03 -19.70 -14.16
C ILE A 203 -0.99 -18.18 -14.34
N CYS A 204 -2.16 -17.55 -14.46
CA CYS A 204 -2.25 -16.09 -14.49
C CYS A 204 -1.94 -15.51 -13.10
N GLU A 205 -0.84 -14.77 -13.00
CA GLU A 205 -0.36 -14.16 -11.76
C GLU A 205 -0.88 -12.73 -11.57
N GLU A 206 -0.63 -12.17 -10.38
CA GLU A 206 -1.05 -10.81 -9.99
C GLU A 206 -0.48 -9.69 -10.86
N ASN A 207 0.63 -9.94 -11.57
CA ASN A 207 1.31 -8.98 -12.43
C ASN A 207 0.82 -9.00 -13.88
N GLU A 208 -0.39 -9.49 -14.11
CA GLU A 208 -1.05 -9.62 -15.42
C GLU A 208 -0.25 -10.49 -16.41
N LYS A 209 0.63 -11.38 -15.91
CA LYS A 209 1.44 -12.28 -16.72
C LYS A 209 1.26 -13.72 -16.29
N PHE A 210 1.32 -14.60 -17.29
CA PHE A 210 1.41 -16.02 -17.04
C PHE A 210 2.79 -16.41 -16.48
N LYS A 211 2.78 -17.28 -15.47
CA LYS A 211 3.98 -17.93 -14.93
C LYS A 211 3.78 -19.44 -14.81
N PRO A 212 4.82 -20.24 -15.11
CA PRO A 212 6.12 -19.86 -15.71
C PRO A 212 5.98 -19.38 -17.17
N SER A 213 7.10 -19.15 -17.87
CA SER A 213 7.04 -18.90 -19.32
C SER A 213 6.56 -20.12 -20.09
N PRO A 214 5.98 -19.96 -21.30
CA PRO A 214 5.54 -21.08 -22.13
C PRO A 214 6.63 -22.13 -22.36
N PRO A 215 6.29 -23.43 -22.36
CA PRO A 215 7.23 -24.50 -22.66
C PRO A 215 7.58 -24.53 -24.16
N SER A 216 8.52 -25.39 -24.53
CA SER A 216 8.87 -25.65 -25.94
C SER A 216 8.55 -27.10 -26.31
N CYS A 217 8.20 -27.34 -27.57
CA CYS A 217 8.00 -28.69 -28.10
C CYS A 217 9.19 -29.07 -28.98
N VAL A 218 9.94 -30.08 -28.56
CA VAL A 218 11.19 -30.50 -29.21
C VAL A 218 11.06 -31.90 -29.78
N TRP A 219 11.62 -32.12 -30.97
CA TRP A 219 11.75 -33.46 -31.52
C TRP A 219 12.97 -34.13 -30.89
N VAL A 220 12.75 -35.26 -30.21
CA VAL A 220 13.83 -36.01 -29.55
C VAL A 220 14.04 -37.34 -30.25
N GLU A 221 15.26 -37.57 -30.69
CA GLU A 221 15.67 -38.82 -31.32
C GLU A 221 17.16 -39.09 -31.10
N CYS A 222 17.47 -40.06 -30.25
CA CYS A 222 18.84 -40.48 -30.01
C CYS A 222 19.30 -41.47 -31.09
N LYS A 223 20.52 -41.30 -31.59
CA LYS A 223 21.17 -42.27 -32.46
C LYS A 223 21.57 -43.52 -31.67
N ASP A 224 21.52 -44.69 -32.29
CA ASP A 224 21.91 -45.96 -31.67
C ASP A 224 23.31 -45.86 -31.05
N PRO A 225 23.50 -46.25 -29.76
CA PRO A 225 24.82 -46.25 -29.13
C PRO A 225 25.78 -47.21 -29.83
N VAL A 226 26.97 -46.71 -30.16
CA VAL A 226 28.05 -47.53 -30.69
C VAL A 226 29.07 -47.77 -29.58
N ILE A 227 29.03 -48.97 -29.00
CA ILE A 227 29.95 -49.40 -27.93
C ILE A 227 30.76 -50.60 -28.45
N PRO A 228 32.03 -50.42 -28.83
CA PRO A 228 32.88 -51.52 -29.27
C PRO A 228 32.98 -52.61 -28.19
N ASN A 229 32.95 -53.87 -28.60
CA ASN A 229 33.04 -55.03 -27.71
C ASN A 229 31.90 -55.14 -26.68
N ALA A 230 30.77 -54.48 -26.91
CA ALA A 230 29.54 -54.71 -26.16
C ALA A 230 28.50 -55.49 -26.97
N GLU A 231 27.51 -56.00 -26.26
CA GLU A 231 26.29 -56.61 -26.78
C GLU A 231 25.07 -55.89 -26.19
N TYR A 232 24.05 -55.67 -27.01
CA TYR A 232 22.76 -55.16 -26.56
C TYR A 232 22.03 -56.28 -25.81
N ILE A 233 21.53 -55.96 -24.62
CA ILE A 233 20.84 -56.91 -23.74
C ILE A 233 19.33 -56.70 -23.82
N ASP A 234 18.87 -55.48 -23.57
CA ASP A 234 17.45 -55.15 -23.47
C ASP A 234 17.18 -53.64 -23.63
N GLY A 235 15.92 -53.27 -23.80
CA GLY A 235 15.43 -51.89 -23.84
C GLY A 235 14.73 -51.53 -25.14
N SER A 236 14.65 -50.24 -25.44
CA SER A 236 13.94 -49.70 -26.59
C SER A 236 14.67 -50.03 -27.90
N ARG A 237 13.92 -50.36 -28.96
CA ARG A 237 14.44 -50.46 -30.34
C ARG A 237 14.38 -49.08 -31.04
N PRO A 238 15.17 -48.84 -32.09
CA PRO A 238 15.09 -47.61 -32.87
C PRO A 238 13.70 -47.44 -33.53
N PRO A 239 13.20 -46.20 -33.70
CA PRO A 239 13.83 -44.92 -33.33
C PRO A 239 13.73 -44.63 -31.81
N HIS A 240 14.85 -44.24 -31.20
CA HIS A 240 14.92 -43.98 -29.76
C HIS A 240 14.38 -42.59 -29.39
N ARG A 241 13.17 -42.55 -28.85
CA ARG A 241 12.50 -41.31 -28.38
C ARG A 241 12.96 -40.89 -26.99
N HIS A 242 12.49 -39.72 -26.54
CA HIS A 242 12.74 -39.23 -25.18
C HIS A 242 12.39 -40.29 -24.12
N MET A 243 13.25 -40.42 -23.10
CA MET A 243 13.15 -41.42 -22.03
C MET A 243 13.25 -42.89 -22.50
N ALA A 244 13.58 -43.15 -23.77
CA ALA A 244 13.93 -44.49 -24.22
C ALA A 244 15.18 -44.97 -23.46
N THR A 245 15.13 -46.19 -22.95
CA THR A 245 16.24 -46.81 -22.22
C THR A 245 16.82 -47.97 -23.01
N VAL A 246 18.13 -48.16 -22.95
CA VAL A 246 18.85 -49.30 -23.56
C VAL A 246 19.90 -49.82 -22.61
N ILE A 247 20.09 -51.14 -22.59
CA ILE A 247 21.00 -51.85 -21.69
C ILE A 247 22.02 -52.62 -22.52
N TYR A 248 23.29 -52.44 -22.20
CA TYR A 248 24.40 -53.13 -22.84
C TYR A 248 25.21 -53.92 -21.83
N ASN A 249 25.92 -54.94 -22.30
CA ASN A 249 26.95 -55.61 -21.52
C ASN A 249 28.23 -55.74 -22.35
N CYS A 250 29.38 -55.79 -21.69
CA CYS A 250 30.62 -56.09 -22.42
C CYS A 250 30.68 -57.58 -22.76
N LYS A 251 31.16 -57.89 -23.96
CA LYS A 251 31.43 -59.26 -24.39
C LYS A 251 32.49 -59.91 -23.47
N PRO A 252 32.55 -61.26 -23.40
CA PRO A 252 33.56 -61.96 -22.61
C PRO A 252 34.98 -61.48 -22.92
N GLY A 253 35.79 -61.28 -21.87
CA GLY A 253 37.16 -60.75 -21.98
C GLY A 253 37.27 -59.23 -21.89
N TYR A 254 36.16 -58.50 -21.77
CA TYR A 254 36.13 -57.06 -21.58
C TYR A 254 35.44 -56.67 -20.25
N LYS A 255 35.80 -55.51 -19.71
CA LYS A 255 35.20 -54.90 -18.51
C LYS A 255 34.59 -53.56 -18.87
N MET A 256 33.39 -53.31 -18.33
CA MET A 256 32.67 -52.06 -18.54
C MET A 256 33.22 -50.93 -17.66
N ILE A 257 33.41 -49.77 -18.28
CA ILE A 257 33.69 -48.50 -17.63
C ILE A 257 32.50 -47.56 -17.93
N GLY A 258 31.78 -47.17 -16.89
CA GLY A 258 30.57 -46.37 -16.98
C GLY A 258 29.31 -47.15 -16.56
N GLN A 259 28.14 -46.61 -16.88
CA GLN A 259 26.86 -47.28 -16.63
C GLN A 259 26.43 -48.12 -17.83
N ASN A 260 25.87 -49.29 -17.54
CA ASN A 260 25.39 -50.23 -18.53
C ASN A 260 24.00 -49.88 -19.10
N THR A 261 23.29 -48.96 -18.44
CA THR A 261 21.94 -48.51 -18.79
C THR A 261 22.00 -47.06 -19.23
N LEU A 262 21.50 -46.79 -20.44
CA LEU A 262 21.50 -45.45 -21.03
C LEU A 262 20.06 -45.00 -21.27
N THR A 263 19.77 -43.73 -21.00
CA THR A 263 18.47 -43.11 -21.22
C THR A 263 18.61 -41.96 -22.21
N CYS A 264 17.75 -41.89 -23.22
CA CYS A 264 17.72 -40.80 -24.19
C CYS A 264 17.14 -39.54 -23.55
N ASN A 265 17.97 -38.52 -23.36
CA ASN A 265 17.57 -37.26 -22.74
C ASN A 265 16.88 -36.32 -23.73
N ILE A 266 16.37 -35.20 -23.21
CA ILE A 266 15.62 -34.21 -24.00
C ILE A 266 16.45 -33.48 -25.06
N SER A 267 17.77 -33.52 -24.94
CA SER A 267 18.71 -32.93 -25.91
C SER A 267 19.14 -33.92 -27.00
N SER A 268 18.46 -35.06 -27.13
CA SER A 268 18.81 -36.15 -28.06
C SER A 268 20.22 -36.73 -27.80
N GLN A 269 20.60 -36.83 -26.53
CA GLN A 269 21.86 -37.45 -26.09
C GLN A 269 21.60 -38.56 -25.07
N TRP A 270 22.47 -39.57 -25.07
CA TRP A 270 22.42 -40.63 -24.08
C TRP A 270 22.97 -40.14 -22.72
N TYR A 271 22.24 -40.45 -21.66
CA TYR A 271 22.63 -40.20 -20.28
C TYR A 271 22.48 -41.47 -19.41
N PRO A 272 23.50 -41.82 -18.60
CA PRO A 272 24.84 -41.23 -18.61
C PRO A 272 25.53 -41.38 -19.96
N ARG A 273 26.71 -40.75 -20.10
CA ARG A 273 27.51 -40.86 -21.32
C ARG A 273 27.73 -42.34 -21.67
N ILE A 274 27.73 -42.63 -22.98
CA ILE A 274 28.00 -43.96 -23.55
C ILE A 274 29.23 -44.60 -22.87
N PRO A 275 29.13 -45.85 -22.35
CA PRO A 275 30.20 -46.53 -21.63
C PRO A 275 31.24 -47.11 -22.58
N GLU A 276 32.37 -47.53 -22.02
CA GLU A 276 33.47 -48.15 -22.76
C GLU A 276 33.72 -49.58 -22.25
N CYS A 277 34.00 -50.51 -23.17
CA CYS A 277 34.44 -51.86 -22.83
C CYS A 277 35.95 -51.98 -23.08
N ILE A 278 36.72 -52.06 -22.00
CA ILE A 278 38.18 -52.22 -22.04
C ILE A 278 38.55 -53.69 -21.90
N SER A 279 39.59 -54.16 -22.60
CA SER A 279 40.03 -55.55 -22.46
C SER A 279 40.51 -55.81 -21.03
N ASN A 280 40.11 -56.94 -20.45
CA ASN A 280 40.72 -57.45 -19.23
C ASN A 280 42.16 -57.80 -19.58
N GLY A 281 43.11 -56.93 -19.26
CA GLY A 281 44.50 -57.10 -19.66
C GLY A 281 44.99 -58.51 -19.32
N ASN A 282 45.31 -59.30 -20.34
CA ASN A 282 46.06 -60.53 -20.14
C ASN A 282 47.46 -60.11 -19.69
N VAL A 283 47.78 -60.27 -18.40
CA VAL A 283 49.18 -60.42 -18.00
C VAL A 283 49.64 -61.72 -18.63
N VAL A 284 50.31 -61.62 -19.77
CA VAL A 284 51.13 -62.70 -20.30
C VAL A 284 52.28 -62.86 -19.30
N VAL A 285 52.10 -63.69 -18.28
CA VAL A 285 53.23 -64.22 -17.51
C VAL A 285 53.94 -65.15 -18.49
N GLY A 286 54.92 -64.61 -19.21
CA GLY A 286 55.77 -65.36 -20.12
C GLY A 286 56.46 -66.48 -19.36
N GLY A 287 55.92 -67.70 -19.47
CA GLY A 287 56.62 -68.91 -19.09
C GLY A 287 57.79 -69.12 -20.05
N LEU A 288 59.00 -68.79 -19.61
CA LEU A 288 60.23 -69.29 -20.19
C LEU A 288 60.83 -70.32 -19.24
N LEU A 289 60.80 -71.56 -19.70
CA LEU A 289 61.51 -72.70 -19.14
C LEU A 289 63.02 -72.48 -19.19
N GLY A 290 63.71 -72.77 -18.09
CA GLY A 290 65.07 -73.31 -18.08
C GLY A 290 66.22 -72.30 -18.02
N GLY A 291 66.93 -72.27 -16.89
CA GLY A 291 68.26 -71.68 -16.80
C GLY A 291 68.70 -71.34 -15.38
N LEU A 292 69.35 -72.30 -14.71
CA LEU A 292 70.05 -72.11 -13.44
C LEU A 292 71.08 -70.97 -13.54
N VAL A 293 70.95 -69.94 -12.71
CA VAL A 293 72.06 -69.05 -12.37
C VAL A 293 72.12 -68.97 -10.84
N SER A 294 73.10 -69.68 -10.28
CA SER A 294 73.51 -69.54 -8.88
C SER A 294 73.96 -68.11 -8.63
N ILE A 295 73.22 -67.37 -7.79
CA ILE A 295 73.69 -66.13 -7.20
C ILE A 295 74.05 -66.41 -5.75
N THR A 296 75.34 -66.59 -5.52
CA THR A 296 75.98 -66.61 -4.19
C THR A 296 75.69 -65.30 -3.47
N VAL A 297 75.05 -65.40 -2.31
CA VAL A 297 74.80 -64.31 -1.38
C VAL A 297 76.10 -64.02 -0.63
N MET A 298 76.80 -62.93 -0.98
CA MET A 298 77.87 -62.39 -0.15
C MET A 298 77.28 -61.36 0.81
N PHE A 299 77.06 -61.80 2.05
CA PHE A 299 76.92 -60.93 3.20
C PHE A 299 78.28 -60.29 3.51
N VAL A 300 78.35 -58.95 3.49
CA VAL A 300 79.45 -58.21 4.12
C VAL A 300 78.85 -57.30 5.17
N GLN A 301 78.93 -57.75 6.42
CA GLN A 301 78.75 -56.91 7.59
C GLN A 301 79.78 -57.38 8.62
N ASN A 302 80.97 -56.77 8.56
CA ASN A 302 82.02 -56.95 9.54
C ASN A 302 81.87 -55.88 10.62
N TYR A 303 81.80 -56.31 11.89
CA TYR A 303 82.22 -55.49 13.03
C TYR A 303 82.72 -56.39 14.16
N TRP A 304 83.87 -55.97 14.73
CA TRP A 304 84.66 -56.52 15.86
C TRP A 304 85.55 -57.73 15.51
N MET A 305 86.87 -57.74 15.72
CA MET A 305 87.81 -56.96 16.55
C MET A 305 89.13 -56.76 15.81
#